data_AF-A0A5N5WG06-F1
#
_entry.id   AF-A0A5N5WG06-F1
#
_cell.length_a   1.000
_cell.length_b   1.000
_cell.length_c   1.000
_cell.angle_alpha   90.00
_cell.angle_beta   90.00
_cell.angle_gamma   90.00
#
_symmetry.space_group_name_H-M   'P 1'
#
loop_
_entity.id
_entity.type
_entity.pdbx_description
1 polymer ?
#
loop_
_entity_poly.entity_id
_entity_poly.type
_entity_poly.pdbx_seq_one_letter_code
_entity_poly.pdbx_strand_id
1 'polypeptide(L)'
;MAFEDGDLVLRRREAEVGRYASAVARAVGGDSVPGFRPREDPQRFRERHPDHGRPWSAEDDERLLALYRNGERDPAALGAEFGRQASAVRSRLARLGLGRLL
;
A
#
# COMPACT_ATOMS: atom_id res chain seq x y z
N MET A 1 16.38 3.49 -20.60
CA MET A 1 15.87 2.26 -21.23
C MET A 1 16.32 2.26 -22.67
N ALA A 2 16.80 1.13 -23.18
CA ALA A 2 17.28 0.99 -24.56
C ALA A 2 16.94 -0.40 -25.10
N PHE A 3 16.96 -0.55 -26.42
CA PHE A 3 16.91 -1.84 -27.09
C PHE A 3 18.30 -2.14 -27.69
N GLU A 4 18.91 -3.25 -27.30
CA GLU A 4 20.29 -3.64 -27.66
C GLU A 4 20.30 -5.13 -28.03
N ASP A 5 20.79 -5.48 -29.22
CA ASP A 5 20.94 -6.88 -29.68
C ASP A 5 19.67 -7.75 -29.58
N GLY A 6 18.50 -7.14 -29.74
CA GLY A 6 17.21 -7.84 -29.58
C GLY A 6 16.77 -8.00 -28.13
N ASP A 7 17.48 -7.40 -27.18
CA ASP A 7 17.07 -7.27 -25.78
C ASP A 7 16.53 -5.89 -25.47
N LEU A 8 15.58 -5.86 -24.55
CA LEU A 8 15.17 -4.70 -23.81
C LEU A 8 16.04 -4.53 -22.56
N VAL A 9 16.78 -3.43 -22.49
CA VAL A 9 17.69 -3.10 -21.38
C VAL A 9 17.11 -1.97 -20.53
N LEU A 10 16.79 -2.31 -19.27
CA LEU A 10 16.38 -1.38 -18.24
C LEU A 10 17.64 -0.81 -17.55
N ARG A 11 17.74 0.51 -17.54
CA ARG A 11 18.81 1.24 -16.86
C ARG A 11 18.24 2.19 -15.83
N ARG A 12 18.88 2.27 -14.67
CA ARG A 12 18.62 3.27 -13.62
C ARG A 12 19.86 4.15 -13.51
N ARG A 13 19.74 5.40 -13.97
CA ARG A 13 20.91 6.26 -14.25
C ARG A 13 21.85 5.53 -15.23
N GLU A 14 23.13 5.38 -14.90
CA GLU A 14 24.12 4.69 -15.74
C GLU A 14 24.17 3.17 -15.51
N ALA A 15 23.51 2.65 -14.46
CA ALA A 15 23.55 1.23 -14.13
C ALA A 15 22.48 0.43 -14.88
N GLU A 16 22.87 -0.71 -15.47
CA GLU A 16 21.92 -1.73 -15.93
C GLU A 16 21.24 -2.40 -14.73
N VAL A 17 19.91 -2.41 -14.72
CA VAL A 17 19.08 -3.00 -13.66
C VAL A 17 18.28 -4.22 -14.14
N GLY A 18 18.27 -4.47 -15.44
CA GLY A 18 17.67 -5.68 -16.01
C GLY A 18 17.76 -5.73 -17.52
N ARG A 19 17.80 -6.94 -18.05
CA ARG A 19 17.85 -7.26 -19.47
C ARG A 19 16.83 -8.35 -19.77
N TYR A 20 16.01 -8.13 -20.79
CA TYR A 20 14.89 -9.00 -21.13
C TYR A 20 14.87 -9.19 -22.64
N ALA A 21 14.76 -10.42 -23.13
CA ALA A 21 14.56 -10.65 -24.55
C ALA A 21 13.33 -9.87 -25.05
N SER A 22 13.51 -9.06 -26.10
CA SER A 22 12.40 -8.25 -26.63
C SER A 22 11.23 -9.12 -27.10
N ALA A 23 11.51 -10.34 -27.55
CA ALA A 23 10.50 -11.33 -27.92
C ALA A 23 9.54 -11.73 -26.77
N VAL A 24 9.94 -11.54 -25.51
CA VAL A 24 9.13 -11.86 -24.32
C VAL A 24 8.42 -10.60 -23.79
N ALA A 25 8.97 -9.42 -24.05
CA ALA A 25 8.39 -8.15 -23.61
C ALA A 25 7.09 -7.86 -24.39
N ARG A 26 5.94 -7.88 -23.71
CA ARG A 26 4.62 -7.65 -24.34
C ARG A 26 4.23 -6.18 -24.43
N ALA A 27 4.70 -5.37 -23.50
CA ALA A 27 4.46 -3.92 -23.48
C ALA A 27 5.51 -3.24 -22.62
N VAL A 28 5.83 -2.00 -23.00
CA VAL A 28 6.67 -1.09 -22.24
C VAL A 28 5.91 0.22 -22.16
N GLY A 29 5.51 0.62 -20.96
CA GLY A 29 4.78 1.88 -20.75
C GLY A 29 5.39 2.68 -19.61
N GLY A 30 5.38 4.01 -19.75
CA GLY A 30 5.37 4.90 -18.59
C GLY A 30 4.03 4.82 -17.85
N ASP A 31 3.74 5.75 -16.94
CA ASP A 31 2.66 5.81 -15.93
C ASP A 31 1.19 5.46 -16.34
N SER A 32 0.93 4.96 -17.55
CA SER A 32 -0.38 4.53 -18.06
C SER A 32 -0.44 3.05 -18.42
N VAL A 33 0.03 2.18 -17.53
CA VAL A 33 -0.38 0.76 -17.53
C VAL A 33 -1.70 0.64 -16.75
N PRO A 34 -2.73 -0.06 -17.25
CA PRO A 34 -3.95 -0.32 -16.47
C PRO A 34 -3.60 -0.97 -15.12
N GLY A 35 -4.03 -0.33 -14.02
CA GLY A 35 -3.68 -0.75 -12.66
C GLY A 35 -2.45 -0.08 -12.06
N PHE A 36 -1.69 0.71 -12.83
CA PHE A 36 -0.68 1.60 -12.27
C PHE A 36 -1.36 2.69 -11.45
N ARG A 37 -1.11 2.66 -10.14
CA ARG A 37 -1.46 3.75 -9.22
C ARG A 37 -0.16 4.51 -8.97
N PRO A 38 -0.03 5.78 -9.38
CA PRO A 38 1.13 6.57 -8.99
C PRO A 38 1.27 6.51 -7.47
N ARG A 39 2.51 6.36 -6.99
CA ARG A 39 2.76 6.44 -5.56
C ARG A 39 2.34 7.83 -5.10
N GLU A 40 1.53 7.88 -4.05
CA GLU A 40 1.18 9.14 -3.44
C GLU A 40 2.44 9.85 -2.92
N ASP A 41 2.40 11.17 -2.95
CA ASP A 41 3.40 11.99 -2.27
C ASP A 41 3.54 11.58 -0.79
N PRO A 42 4.75 11.23 -0.32
CA PRO A 42 4.95 10.73 1.04
C PRO A 42 4.58 11.72 2.14
N GLN A 43 4.60 13.03 1.88
CA GLN A 43 4.23 14.03 2.87
C GLN A 43 2.72 14.09 3.02
N ARG A 44 1.97 14.21 1.91
CA ARG A 44 0.50 14.15 1.92
C ARG A 44 -0.01 12.86 2.54
N PHE A 45 0.66 11.74 2.24
CA PHE A 45 0.34 10.46 2.82
C PHE A 45 0.45 10.48 4.37
N ARG A 46 1.52 11.06 4.91
CA ARG A 46 1.75 11.21 6.36
C ARG A 46 0.78 12.18 7.01
N GLU A 47 0.40 13.26 6.32
CA GLU A 47 -0.61 14.21 6.80
C GLU A 47 -1.98 13.54 6.97
N ARG A 48 -2.37 12.66 6.04
CA ARG A 48 -3.63 11.90 6.13
C ARG A 48 -3.60 10.76 7.13
N HIS A 49 -2.41 10.20 7.39
CA HIS A 49 -2.23 9.07 8.30
C HIS A 49 -1.09 9.33 9.30
N PRO A 50 -1.29 10.24 10.27
CA PRO A 50 -0.25 10.66 11.21
C PRO A 50 0.30 9.51 12.06
N ASP A 51 -0.49 8.45 12.26
CA ASP A 51 -0.12 7.26 13.03
C ASP A 51 0.27 6.07 12.14
N HIS A 52 0.56 6.33 10.86
CA HIS A 52 1.14 5.33 9.98
C HIS A 52 2.48 4.81 10.53
N GLY A 53 2.62 3.48 10.63
CA GLY A 53 3.83 2.82 11.12
C GLY A 53 3.99 2.83 12.64
N ARG A 54 3.17 3.59 13.39
CA ARG A 54 3.19 3.52 14.86
C ARG A 54 2.66 2.17 15.36
N PRO A 55 3.19 1.61 16.46
CA PRO A 55 2.60 0.42 17.08
C PRO A 55 1.17 0.71 17.58
N TRP A 56 0.33 -0.31 17.69
CA TRP A 56 -0.97 -0.23 18.36
C TRP A 56 -0.76 -0.37 19.87
N SER A 57 -1.34 0.51 20.67
CA SER A 57 -1.33 0.37 22.14
C SER A 57 -2.50 -0.52 22.62
N ALA A 58 -2.51 -0.82 23.92
CA ALA A 58 -3.66 -1.52 24.52
C ALA A 58 -4.92 -0.64 24.52
N GLU A 59 -4.75 0.66 24.76
CA GLU A 59 -5.82 1.65 24.71
C GLU A 59 -6.38 1.80 23.29
N ASP A 60 -5.53 1.74 22.26
CA ASP A 60 -5.98 1.72 20.87
C ASP A 60 -6.88 0.50 20.61
N ASP A 61 -6.52 -0.67 21.13
CA ASP A 61 -7.31 -1.89 20.99
C ASP A 61 -8.65 -1.77 21.70
N GLU A 62 -8.66 -1.32 22.95
CA GLU A 62 -9.89 -1.12 23.71
C GLU A 62 -10.85 -0.18 22.98
N ARG A 63 -10.32 0.93 22.45
CA ARG A 63 -11.11 1.91 21.71
C ARG A 63 -11.61 1.34 20.38
N LEU A 64 -10.78 0.58 19.67
CA LEU A 64 -11.17 -0.07 18.41
C LEU A 64 -12.26 -1.12 18.64
N LEU A 65 -12.13 -1.91 19.71
CA LEU A 65 -13.11 -2.89 20.15
C LEU A 65 -14.43 -2.22 20.53
N ALA A 66 -14.39 -1.09 21.23
CA ALA A 66 -15.59 -0.34 21.60
C ALA A 66 -16.34 0.17 20.36
N LEU A 67 -15.64 0.84 19.43
CA LEU A 67 -16.24 1.33 18.17
C LEU A 67 -16.83 0.18 17.35
N TYR A 68 -16.10 -0.93 17.24
CA TYR A 68 -16.58 -2.12 16.56
C TYR A 68 -17.82 -2.72 17.27
N ARG A 69 -17.82 -2.87 18.59
CA ARG A 69 -19.00 -3.39 19.31
C ARG A 69 -20.22 -2.47 19.20
N ASN A 70 -19.99 -1.17 19.07
CA ASN A 70 -21.04 -0.16 18.88
C ASN A 70 -21.59 -0.10 17.44
N GLY A 71 -21.10 -0.94 16.53
CA GLY A 71 -21.68 -1.14 15.20
C GLY A 71 -20.90 -0.55 14.04
N GLU A 72 -19.81 0.20 14.30
CA GLU A 72 -18.95 0.67 13.21
C GLU A 72 -18.21 -0.53 12.57
N ARG A 73 -18.36 -0.68 11.27
CA ARG A 73 -17.86 -1.83 10.49
C ARG A 73 -16.98 -1.39 9.33
N ASP A 74 -16.99 -0.12 8.93
CA ASP A 74 -16.17 0.39 7.85
C ASP A 74 -14.72 0.62 8.32
N PRO A 75 -13.74 -0.13 7.79
CA PRO A 75 -12.34 0.07 8.16
C PRO A 75 -11.80 1.44 7.73
N ALA A 76 -12.40 2.12 6.74
CA ALA A 76 -11.98 3.47 6.37
C ALA A 76 -12.41 4.50 7.41
N ALA A 77 -13.67 4.45 7.86
CA ALA A 77 -14.17 5.27 8.97
C ALA A 77 -13.35 5.03 10.25
N LEU A 78 -13.16 3.76 10.64
CA LEU A 78 -12.29 3.43 11.77
C LEU A 78 -10.86 3.96 11.57
N GLY A 79 -10.30 3.82 10.36
CA GLY A 79 -8.96 4.32 10.06
C GLY A 79 -8.82 5.82 10.31
N ALA A 80 -9.84 6.61 9.97
CA ALA A 80 -9.86 8.05 10.22
C ALA A 80 -9.78 8.36 11.73
N GLU A 81 -10.52 7.63 12.57
CA GLU A 81 -10.50 7.80 14.04
C GLU A 81 -9.13 7.53 14.67
N PHE A 82 -8.33 6.65 14.06
CA PHE A 82 -7.00 6.29 14.55
C PHE A 82 -5.86 6.93 13.75
N GLY A 83 -6.15 7.84 12.81
CA GLY A 83 -5.10 8.43 11.96
C GLY A 83 -4.32 7.39 11.14
N ARG A 84 -4.97 6.29 10.73
CA ARG A 84 -4.37 5.10 10.10
C ARG A 84 -5.10 4.71 8.82
N GLN A 85 -4.45 3.89 8.00
CA GLN A 85 -5.10 3.31 6.82
C GLN A 85 -6.12 2.22 7.21
N ALA A 86 -7.14 2.06 6.37
CA ALA A 86 -8.11 0.97 6.45
C ALA A 86 -7.46 -0.43 6.49
N SER A 87 -6.35 -0.61 5.77
CA SER A 87 -5.57 -1.87 5.76
C SER A 87 -4.96 -2.20 7.13
N ALA A 88 -4.51 -1.18 7.88
CA ALA A 88 -3.97 -1.34 9.21
C ALA A 88 -5.07 -1.73 10.20
N VAL A 89 -6.25 -1.12 10.09
CA VAL A 89 -7.43 -1.48 10.89
C VAL A 89 -7.87 -2.92 10.62
N ARG A 90 -8.01 -3.32 9.34
CA ARG A 90 -8.36 -4.72 9.00
C ARG A 90 -7.36 -5.72 9.58
N SER A 91 -6.07 -5.45 9.41
CA SER A 91 -5.00 -6.28 9.98
C SER A 91 -5.11 -6.36 11.50
N ARG A 92 -5.45 -5.26 12.17
CA ARG A 92 -5.60 -5.23 13.63
C ARG A 92 -6.83 -6.00 14.10
N LEU A 93 -7.99 -5.78 13.48
CA LEU A 93 -9.22 -6.52 13.78
C LEU A 93 -9.03 -8.03 13.59
N ALA A 94 -8.31 -8.45 12.55
CA ALA A 94 -8.00 -9.86 12.34
C ALA A 94 -7.11 -10.44 13.46
N ARG A 95 -6.10 -9.68 13.93
CA ARG A 95 -5.28 -10.06 15.09
C ARG A 95 -6.08 -10.10 16.40
N LEU A 96 -7.13 -9.30 16.52
CA LEU A 96 -8.07 -9.30 17.65
C LEU A 96 -9.18 -10.35 17.51
N GLY A 97 -9.18 -11.17 16.45
CA GLY A 97 -10.18 -12.23 16.24
C GLY A 97 -11.54 -11.75 15.73
N LEU A 98 -11.64 -10.52 15.25
CA LEU A 98 -12.91 -9.90 14.80
C LEU A 98 -13.03 -9.77 13.27
N GLY A 99 -12.13 -10.40 12.51
CA GLY A 99 -12.16 -10.36 11.06
C GLY A 99 -11.23 -11.39 10.43
N ARG A 100 -11.33 -11.56 9.12
CA ARG A 100 -10.43 -12.42 8.34
C ARG A 100 -9.18 -11.61 7.94
N LEU A 101 -8.01 -12.25 7.98
CA LEU A 101 -6.82 -11.73 7.31
C LEU A 101 -7.11 -11.71 5.79
N LEU A 102 -7.09 -10.52 5.19
CA LEU A 102 -7.16 -10.31 3.74
C LEU A 102 -5.76 -10.04 3.20
#